data_AF-A0A7J9RQL9-F1
#
_entry.id   AF-A0A7J9RQL9-F1
#
_cell.length_a   1.000
_cell.length_b   1.000
_cell.length_c   1.000
_cell.angle_alpha   90.00
_cell.angle_beta   90.00
_cell.angle_gamma   90.00
#
_symmetry.space_group_name_H-M   'P 1'
#
loop_
_entity.id
_entity.type
_entity.pdbx_description
1 polymer ?
#
loop_
_entity_poly.entity_id
_entity_poly.type
_entity_poly.pdbx_seq_one_letter_code
_entity_poly.pdbx_strand_id
1 'polypeptide(L)'
;VMDEDTCMVDVAKYFVNFLVDESCGKCLPCREGLERMNEILTGICEGYRREEDIELLEELSLVMRDASMCALGGTAPNPVLTTIKYFMGEYDAHIKDKKCYAHVCKSLIEYLIDAEKCTGCLACLKACPEEAITITGTGTGTGGGEKGISVQIIDREKCSNCGICYDICKLDAVIVR
;
A
#
# COMPACT_ATOMS: atom_id res chain seq x y z
N VAL A 1 15.59 -10.19 5.50
CA VAL A 1 14.50 -10.97 6.14
C VAL A 1 13.31 -10.03 6.17
N MET A 2 12.15 -10.48 5.69
CA MET A 2 10.90 -9.74 5.64
C MET A 2 9.88 -10.48 6.51
N ASP A 3 8.95 -9.76 7.10
CA ASP A 3 7.89 -10.23 7.99
C ASP A 3 6.50 -9.94 7.40
N GLU A 4 5.44 -10.22 8.17
CA GLU A 4 4.05 -10.07 7.77
C GLU A 4 3.60 -8.61 7.57
N ASP A 5 4.39 -7.64 8.07
CA ASP A 5 4.15 -6.20 7.89
C ASP A 5 4.79 -5.67 6.60
N THR A 6 5.36 -6.55 5.76
CA THR A 6 5.98 -6.21 4.49
C THR A 6 5.10 -6.59 3.31
N CYS A 7 4.76 -5.62 2.45
CA CYS A 7 4.06 -5.87 1.18
C CYS A 7 5.03 -6.34 0.10
N MET A 8 4.89 -7.56 -0.41
CA MET A 8 5.80 -8.11 -1.42
C MET A 8 5.62 -7.47 -2.79
N VAL A 9 4.42 -6.95 -3.10
CA VAL A 9 4.17 -6.16 -4.32
C VAL A 9 4.94 -4.84 -4.28
N ASP A 10 4.96 -4.17 -3.12
CA ASP A 10 5.72 -2.92 -2.91
C ASP A 10 7.23 -3.18 -2.95
N VAL A 11 7.69 -4.31 -2.40
CA VAL A 11 9.09 -4.76 -2.51
C VAL A 11 9.50 -4.97 -3.96
N ALA A 12 8.67 -5.64 -4.76
CA ALA A 12 8.94 -5.82 -6.19
C ALA A 12 9.03 -4.46 -6.90
N LYS A 13 8.09 -3.56 -6.62
CA LYS A 13 8.12 -2.18 -7.14
C LYS A 13 9.40 -1.45 -6.76
N TYR A 14 9.82 -1.53 -5.50
CA TYR A 14 11.05 -0.90 -5.01
C TYR A 14 12.29 -1.37 -5.79
N PHE A 15 12.46 -2.68 -5.96
CA PHE A 15 13.60 -3.22 -6.71
C PHE A 15 13.53 -2.87 -8.20
N VAL A 16 12.35 -2.92 -8.81
CA VAL A 16 12.18 -2.52 -10.22
C VAL A 16 12.49 -1.04 -10.40
N ASN A 17 12.02 -0.16 -9.51
CA ASN A 17 12.31 1.26 -9.55
C ASN A 17 13.81 1.54 -9.41
N PHE A 18 14.50 0.86 -8.49
CA PHE A 18 15.96 0.92 -8.40
C PHE A 18 16.65 0.48 -9.71
N LEU A 19 16.17 -0.59 -10.33
CA LEU A 19 16.74 -1.10 -11.58
C LEU A 19 16.47 -0.17 -12.78
N VAL A 20 15.35 0.57 -12.79
CA VAL A 20 15.09 1.63 -13.77
C VAL A 20 16.22 2.65 -13.73
N ASP A 21 16.59 3.13 -12.54
CA ASP A 21 17.63 4.15 -12.36
C ASP A 21 19.04 3.62 -12.69
N GLU A 22 19.32 2.36 -12.37
CA GLU A 22 20.62 1.72 -12.64
C GLU A 22 20.74 1.15 -14.07
N SER A 23 19.67 1.19 -14.87
CA SER A 23 19.71 0.69 -16.23
C SER A 23 20.64 1.53 -17.10
N CYS A 24 21.62 0.89 -17.74
CA CYS A 24 22.49 1.58 -18.70
C CYS A 24 21.77 2.03 -19.99
N GLY A 25 20.49 1.66 -20.17
CA GLY A 25 19.63 2.13 -21.27
C GLY A 25 19.96 1.59 -22.67
N LYS A 26 20.92 0.67 -22.81
CA LYS A 26 21.45 0.24 -24.13
C LYS A 26 20.52 -0.68 -24.92
N CYS A 27 19.84 -1.62 -24.27
CA CYS A 27 18.92 -2.55 -24.95
C CYS A 27 17.47 -2.17 -24.65
N LEU A 28 16.66 -2.14 -25.71
CA LEU A 28 15.22 -1.87 -25.64
C LEU A 28 14.46 -2.75 -24.63
N PRO A 29 14.61 -4.09 -24.62
CA PRO A 29 13.85 -4.93 -23.69
C PRO A 29 14.11 -4.55 -22.23
N CYS A 30 15.36 -4.30 -21.84
CA CYS A 30 15.67 -3.88 -20.48
C CYS A 30 15.16 -2.46 -20.16
N ARG A 31 15.44 -1.47 -21.03
CA ARG A 31 15.11 -0.06 -20.76
C ARG A 31 13.60 0.17 -20.68
N GLU A 32 12.88 -0.20 -21.72
CA GLU A 32 11.43 0.03 -21.81
C GLU A 32 10.66 -0.98 -20.95
N GLY A 33 11.18 -2.21 -20.82
CA GLY A 33 10.56 -3.24 -19.99
C GLY A 33 10.56 -2.87 -18.51
N LEU A 34 11.68 -2.33 -17.99
CA LEU A 34 11.76 -1.87 -16.62
C LEU A 34 10.82 -0.70 -16.32
N GLU A 35 10.79 0.31 -17.20
CA GLU A 35 9.85 1.43 -17.07
C GLU A 35 8.40 0.93 -17.04
N ARG A 36 8.06 0.04 -17.98
CA ARG A 36 6.70 -0.51 -18.07
C ARG A 36 6.33 -1.35 -16.85
N MET A 37 7.25 -2.17 -16.33
CA MET A 37 7.02 -2.93 -15.10
C MET A 37 6.80 -2.00 -13.91
N ASN A 38 7.59 -0.94 -13.80
CA ASN A 38 7.47 0.03 -12.71
C ASN A 38 6.09 0.72 -12.74
N GLU A 39 5.62 1.13 -13.92
CA GLU A 39 4.28 1.72 -14.10
C GLU A 39 3.15 0.77 -13.70
N ILE A 40 3.28 -0.51 -14.06
CA ILE A 40 2.27 -1.52 -13.73
C ILE A 40 2.27 -1.74 -12.22
N LEU A 41 3.42 -2.03 -11.60
CA LEU A 41 3.53 -2.28 -10.16
C LEU A 41 3.10 -1.07 -9.32
N THR A 42 3.44 0.14 -9.76
CA THR A 42 2.97 1.39 -9.14
C THR A 42 1.44 1.44 -9.19
N GLY A 43 0.84 1.16 -10.34
CA GLY A 43 -0.62 1.14 -10.44
C GLY A 43 -1.31 0.03 -9.65
N ILE A 44 -0.65 -1.10 -9.43
CA ILE A 44 -1.16 -2.17 -8.55
C ILE A 44 -1.18 -1.66 -7.11
N CYS A 45 -0.09 -1.02 -6.66
CA CYS A 45 -0.01 -0.38 -5.34
C CYS A 45 -1.01 0.78 -5.17
N GLU A 46 -1.44 1.39 -6.27
CA GLU A 46 -2.41 2.49 -6.27
C GLU A 46 -3.87 2.02 -6.45
N GLY A 47 -4.12 0.75 -6.78
CA GLY A 47 -5.46 0.15 -6.81
C GLY A 47 -6.30 0.38 -8.07
N TYR A 48 -5.68 0.72 -9.20
CA TYR A 48 -6.38 0.93 -10.49
C TYR A 48 -6.00 -0.06 -11.61
N ARG A 49 -5.13 -1.02 -11.33
CA ARG A 49 -4.73 -2.08 -12.28
C ARG A 49 -5.71 -3.24 -12.29
N ARG A 50 -5.58 -4.10 -13.31
CA ARG A 50 -6.47 -5.22 -13.57
C ARG A 50 -5.69 -6.53 -13.63
N GLU A 51 -6.41 -7.65 -13.65
CA GLU A 51 -5.81 -8.99 -13.66
C GLU A 51 -4.95 -9.21 -14.92
N GLU A 52 -5.33 -8.60 -16.05
CA GLU A 52 -4.55 -8.67 -17.30
C GLU A 52 -3.17 -8.02 -17.19
N ASP A 53 -2.98 -7.11 -16.23
CA ASP A 53 -1.67 -6.49 -16.00
C ASP A 53 -0.67 -7.50 -15.40
N ILE A 54 -1.11 -8.56 -14.72
CA ILE A 54 -0.23 -9.63 -14.22
C ILE A 54 0.31 -10.45 -15.38
N GLU A 55 -0.57 -10.88 -16.30
CA GLU A 55 -0.16 -11.61 -17.51
C GLU A 55 0.86 -10.79 -18.30
N LEU A 56 0.62 -9.49 -18.45
CA LEU A 56 1.55 -8.57 -19.10
C LEU A 56 2.91 -8.48 -18.37
N LEU A 57 2.92 -8.45 -17.03
CA LEU A 57 4.17 -8.47 -16.25
C LEU A 57 4.96 -9.76 -16.50
N GLU A 58 4.31 -10.91 -16.57
CA GLU A 58 4.97 -12.19 -16.85
C GLU A 58 5.54 -12.24 -18.26
N GLU A 59 4.77 -11.81 -19.27
CA GLU A 59 5.22 -11.74 -20.66
C GLU A 59 6.43 -10.81 -20.82
N LEU A 60 6.34 -9.59 -20.27
CA LEU A 60 7.45 -8.63 -20.27
C LEU A 60 8.70 -9.22 -19.59
N SER A 61 8.50 -9.93 -18.48
CA SER A 61 9.59 -10.58 -17.74
C SER A 61 10.31 -11.63 -18.56
N LEU A 62 9.59 -12.46 -19.29
CA LEU A 62 10.17 -13.49 -20.15
C LEU A 62 10.94 -12.86 -21.32
N VAL A 63 10.37 -11.85 -21.97
CA VAL A 63 11.04 -11.11 -23.05
C VAL A 63 12.32 -10.44 -22.55
N MET A 64 12.27 -9.79 -21.40
CA MET A 64 13.44 -9.16 -20.78
C MET A 64 14.54 -10.17 -20.47
N ARG A 65 14.17 -11.33 -19.92
CA ARG A 65 15.11 -12.40 -19.58
C ARG A 65 15.85 -12.91 -20.82
N ASP A 66 15.12 -13.15 -21.90
CA ASP A 66 15.64 -13.85 -23.07
C ASP A 66 16.27 -12.92 -24.12
N ALA A 67 15.87 -11.65 -24.17
CA ALA A 67 16.30 -10.68 -25.19
C ALA A 67 17.26 -9.58 -24.68
N SER A 68 17.54 -9.50 -23.38
CA SER A 68 18.48 -8.52 -22.84
C SER A 68 19.93 -8.84 -23.21
N MET A 69 20.71 -7.80 -23.52
CA MET A 69 22.11 -7.96 -23.95
C MET A 69 23.09 -8.32 -22.82
N CYS A 70 22.71 -8.11 -21.55
CA CYS A 70 23.58 -8.35 -20.40
C CYS A 70 22.85 -9.10 -19.29
N ALA A 71 23.62 -9.69 -18.37
CA ALA A 71 23.10 -10.46 -17.24
C ALA A 71 22.20 -9.61 -16.31
N LEU A 72 22.52 -8.32 -16.12
CA LEU A 72 21.67 -7.43 -15.33
C LEU A 72 20.27 -7.34 -15.94
N GLY A 73 20.16 -7.00 -17.22
CA GLY A 73 18.85 -6.93 -17.90
C GLY A 73 18.11 -8.27 -17.91
N GLY A 74 18.83 -9.38 -18.07
CA GLY A 74 18.24 -10.72 -18.05
C GLY A 74 17.70 -11.13 -16.67
N THR A 75 18.28 -10.61 -15.59
CA THR A 75 17.89 -10.93 -14.20
C THR A 75 17.04 -9.84 -13.54
N ALA A 76 16.96 -8.66 -14.15
CA ALA A 76 16.14 -7.54 -13.72
C ALA A 76 14.66 -7.88 -13.44
N PRO A 77 13.97 -8.77 -14.19
CA PRO A 77 12.58 -9.10 -13.90
C PRO A 77 12.38 -10.12 -12.77
N ASN A 78 13.45 -10.67 -12.19
CA ASN A 78 13.36 -11.70 -11.14
C ASN A 78 12.55 -11.27 -9.90
N PRO A 79 12.65 -10.04 -9.38
CA PRO A 79 11.80 -9.60 -8.27
C PRO A 79 10.31 -9.80 -8.60
N VAL A 80 9.88 -9.41 -9.80
CA VAL A 80 8.50 -9.54 -10.27
C VAL A 80 8.09 -11.01 -10.42
N LEU A 81 8.89 -11.81 -11.14
CA LEU A 81 8.57 -13.22 -11.36
C LEU A 81 8.47 -14.02 -10.06
N THR A 82 9.35 -13.73 -9.10
CA THR A 82 9.38 -14.44 -7.82
C THR A 82 8.22 -14.02 -6.92
N THR A 83 7.87 -12.73 -6.88
CA THR A 83 6.73 -12.27 -6.08
C THR A 83 5.40 -12.72 -6.66
N ILE A 84 5.24 -12.72 -7.99
CA ILE A 84 4.05 -13.32 -8.62
C ILE A 84 3.95 -14.81 -8.26
N LYS A 85 5.06 -15.56 -8.37
CA LYS A 85 5.06 -17.00 -8.11
C LYS A 85 4.70 -17.37 -6.67
N TYR A 86 5.27 -16.68 -5.67
CA TYR A 86 5.14 -17.07 -4.27
C TYR A 86 4.08 -16.26 -3.51
N PHE A 87 3.73 -15.06 -3.98
CA PHE A 87 2.84 -14.12 -3.32
C PHE A 87 1.69 -13.66 -4.21
N MET A 88 1.24 -14.52 -5.14
CA MET A 88 0.09 -14.24 -6.02
C MET A 88 -1.14 -13.74 -5.25
N GLY A 89 -1.39 -14.29 -4.05
CA GLY A 89 -2.50 -13.86 -3.20
C GLY A 89 -2.43 -12.39 -2.79
N GLU A 90 -1.24 -11.80 -2.64
CA GLU A 90 -1.10 -10.36 -2.40
C GLU A 90 -1.45 -9.54 -3.64
N TYR A 91 -1.03 -9.98 -4.83
CA TYR A 91 -1.41 -9.33 -6.09
C TYR A 91 -2.93 -9.34 -6.30
N ASP A 92 -3.57 -10.48 -6.05
CA ASP A 92 -5.02 -10.62 -6.10
C ASP A 92 -5.71 -9.68 -5.10
N ALA A 93 -5.22 -9.57 -3.87
CA ALA A 93 -5.77 -8.66 -2.87
C ALA A 93 -5.68 -7.18 -3.29
N HIS A 94 -4.58 -6.78 -3.95
CA HIS A 94 -4.41 -5.42 -4.44
C HIS A 94 -5.35 -5.10 -5.62
N ILE A 95 -5.58 -6.08 -6.50
CA ILE A 95 -6.38 -5.89 -7.74
C ILE A 95 -7.87 -6.07 -7.48
N LYS A 96 -8.27 -7.17 -6.84
CA LYS A 96 -9.68 -7.58 -6.64
C LYS A 96 -10.28 -6.92 -5.42
N ASP A 97 -9.60 -7.01 -4.28
CA ASP A 97 -10.11 -6.50 -3.01
C ASP A 97 -9.75 -5.02 -2.76
N LYS A 98 -8.81 -4.48 -3.53
CA LYS A 98 -8.23 -3.14 -3.36
C LYS A 98 -7.72 -2.90 -1.95
N LYS A 99 -7.03 -3.91 -1.40
CA LYS A 99 -6.50 -3.90 -0.06
C LYS A 99 -5.06 -4.35 0.00
N CYS A 100 -4.30 -3.71 0.88
CA CYS A 100 -2.96 -4.13 1.24
C CYS A 100 -2.97 -4.66 2.68
N TYR A 101 -2.84 -5.98 2.85
CA TYR A 101 -2.84 -6.62 4.18
C TYR A 101 -1.65 -6.22 5.05
N ALA A 102 -0.53 -5.88 4.44
CA ALA A 102 0.66 -5.35 5.14
C ALA A 102 0.56 -3.85 5.45
N HIS A 103 -0.53 -3.18 5.03
CA HIS A 103 -0.79 -1.76 5.28
C HIS A 103 0.26 -0.76 4.74
N VAL A 104 1.13 -1.20 3.82
CA VAL A 104 2.21 -0.38 3.24
C VAL A 104 1.69 0.54 2.13
N CYS A 105 0.80 0.04 1.28
CA CYS A 105 0.30 0.80 0.13
C CYS A 105 -0.78 1.80 0.56
N LYS A 106 -0.40 3.08 0.72
CA LYS A 106 -1.27 4.16 1.23
C LYS A 106 -2.61 4.32 0.52
N SER A 107 -2.66 4.05 -0.79
CA SER A 107 -3.88 4.16 -1.59
C SER A 107 -4.87 3.01 -1.36
N LEU A 108 -4.42 1.93 -0.71
CA LEU A 108 -5.19 0.70 -0.47
C LEU A 108 -5.49 0.46 1.00
N ILE A 109 -5.32 1.48 1.84
CA ILE A 109 -5.63 1.42 3.26
C ILE A 109 -6.65 2.48 3.64
N GLU A 110 -7.45 2.16 4.64
CA GLU A 110 -8.42 3.06 5.24
C GLU A 110 -8.24 3.09 6.75
N TYR A 111 -8.10 4.29 7.33
CA TYR A 111 -8.12 4.47 8.77
C TYR A 111 -9.56 4.63 9.26
N LEU A 112 -9.93 3.86 10.28
CA LEU A 112 -11.24 3.92 10.94
C LEU A 112 -11.03 4.06 12.44
N ILE A 113 -11.99 4.68 13.12
CA ILE A 113 -11.95 4.84 14.59
C ILE A 113 -13.00 3.91 15.20
N ASP A 114 -12.56 3.00 16.04
CA ASP A 114 -13.39 2.10 16.84
C ASP A 114 -14.03 2.89 17.99
N ALA A 115 -15.35 3.06 17.91
CA ALA A 115 -16.14 3.81 18.88
C ALA A 115 -16.19 3.14 20.27
N GLU A 116 -15.95 1.84 20.36
CA GLU A 116 -15.98 1.11 21.64
C GLU A 116 -14.71 1.35 22.45
N LYS A 117 -13.57 1.45 21.76
CA LYS A 117 -12.25 1.70 22.37
C LYS A 117 -11.93 3.20 22.52
N CYS A 118 -12.50 4.04 21.68
CA CYS A 118 -12.21 5.46 21.68
C CYS A 118 -12.77 6.17 22.92
N THR A 119 -11.90 6.81 23.68
CA THR A 119 -12.26 7.61 24.87
C THR A 119 -12.55 9.08 24.56
N GLY A 120 -12.41 9.51 23.30
CA GLY A 120 -12.64 10.91 22.93
C GLY A 120 -11.55 11.89 23.37
N CYS A 121 -10.29 11.45 23.51
CA CYS A 121 -9.16 12.28 23.98
C CYS A 121 -8.73 13.43 23.03
N LEU A 122 -9.26 13.46 21.80
CA LEU A 122 -9.00 14.47 20.75
C LEU A 122 -7.53 14.56 20.27
N ALA A 123 -6.68 13.58 20.60
CA ALA A 123 -5.28 13.57 20.17
C ALA A 123 -5.13 13.46 18.64
N CYS A 124 -5.83 12.50 18.03
CA CYS A 124 -5.82 12.32 16.57
C CYS A 124 -6.42 13.52 15.82
N LEU A 125 -7.50 14.12 16.32
CA LEU A 125 -8.08 15.35 15.77
C LEU A 125 -7.05 16.48 15.67
N LYS A 126 -6.31 16.75 16.76
CA LYS A 126 -5.31 17.83 16.82
C LYS A 126 -4.08 17.57 15.96
N ALA A 127 -3.73 16.30 15.75
CA ALA A 127 -2.55 15.90 15.00
C ALA A 127 -2.81 15.75 13.49
N CYS A 128 -4.08 15.74 13.05
CA CYS A 128 -4.44 15.56 11.65
C CYS A 128 -4.08 16.81 10.81
N PRO A 129 -3.15 16.72 9.86
CA PRO A 129 -2.75 17.86 9.04
C PRO A 129 -3.84 18.31 8.05
N GLU A 130 -4.70 17.38 7.62
CA GLU A 130 -5.79 17.64 6.66
C GLU A 130 -7.10 18.04 7.33
N GLU A 131 -7.13 18.12 8.67
CA GLU A 131 -8.36 18.33 9.45
C GLU A 131 -9.49 17.36 9.06
N ALA A 132 -9.12 16.15 8.66
CA ALA A 132 -10.04 15.12 8.16
C ALA A 132 -10.86 14.46 9.26
N ILE A 133 -10.64 14.77 10.54
CA ILE A 133 -11.31 14.11 11.66
C ILE A 133 -12.40 15.02 12.20
N THR A 134 -13.61 14.49 12.36
CA THR A 134 -14.75 15.23 12.91
C THR A 134 -15.24 14.60 14.21
N ILE A 135 -15.83 15.42 15.08
CA ILE A 135 -16.42 14.98 16.33
C ILE A 135 -17.91 14.72 16.12
N THR A 136 -18.37 13.52 16.46
CA THR A 136 -19.80 13.16 16.51
C THR A 136 -20.16 12.63 17.90
N GLY A 137 -21.33 13.00 18.41
CA GLY A 137 -21.76 12.62 19.76
C GLY A 137 -22.46 11.25 19.77
N THR A 138 -22.23 10.49 20.85
CA THR A 138 -22.84 9.20 21.26
C THR A 138 -21.97 7.95 21.09
N GLY A 139 -20.81 7.91 21.75
CA GLY A 139 -20.09 6.66 22.07
C GLY A 139 -20.46 6.11 23.46
N THR A 140 -20.51 4.78 23.60
CA THR A 140 -20.85 4.03 24.83
C THR A 140 -19.64 3.58 25.67
N GLY A 141 -18.45 4.12 25.42
CA GLY A 141 -17.20 3.70 26.05
C GLY A 141 -17.26 3.65 27.59
N THR A 142 -16.73 2.58 28.18
CA THR A 142 -16.77 2.22 29.61
C THR A 142 -15.92 3.10 30.54
N GLY A 143 -15.54 4.31 30.12
CA GLY A 143 -14.78 5.27 30.92
C GLY A 143 -15.73 6.13 31.75
N GLY A 144 -15.81 5.86 33.05
CA GLY A 144 -16.73 6.50 33.98
C GLY A 144 -16.72 8.03 33.96
N GLY A 145 -17.90 8.62 33.78
CA GLY A 145 -18.17 10.04 33.93
C GLY A 145 -19.36 10.47 33.07
N GLU A 146 -20.48 10.83 33.71
CA GLU A 146 -21.68 11.35 33.08
C GLU A 146 -21.38 12.60 32.23
N LYS A 147 -21.07 12.43 30.94
CA LYS A 147 -21.15 13.41 29.84
C LYS A 147 -20.74 12.71 28.54
N GLY A 148 -21.64 12.70 27.55
CA GLY A 148 -21.53 11.92 26.32
C GLY A 148 -20.17 12.02 25.62
N ILE A 149 -19.54 10.87 25.41
CA ILE A 149 -18.24 10.75 24.74
C ILE A 149 -18.38 11.13 23.27
N SER A 150 -17.49 12.02 22.82
CA SER A 150 -17.33 12.42 21.42
C SER A 150 -16.55 11.34 20.65
N VAL A 151 -17.24 10.58 19.81
CA VAL A 151 -16.61 9.64 18.86
C VAL A 151 -16.08 10.45 17.70
N GLN A 152 -14.85 10.13 17.29
CA GLN A 152 -14.23 10.79 16.15
C GLN A 152 -14.47 9.95 14.90
N ILE A 153 -14.78 10.60 13.78
CA ILE A 153 -14.96 9.95 12.47
C ILE A 153 -13.97 10.58 11.50
N ILE A 154 -13.30 9.74 10.72
CA ILE A 154 -12.38 10.17 9.66
C ILE A 154 -13.18 10.37 8.37
N ASP A 155 -13.16 11.59 7.86
CA ASP A 155 -13.66 11.97 6.55
C ASP A 155 -12.70 11.45 5.47
N ARG A 156 -13.20 10.50 4.67
CA ARG A 156 -12.40 9.81 3.64
C ARG A 156 -12.01 10.72 2.49
N GLU A 157 -12.79 11.76 2.21
CA GLU A 157 -12.49 12.66 1.09
C GLU A 157 -11.34 13.61 1.43
N LYS A 158 -11.12 13.88 2.72
CA LYS A 158 -10.04 14.73 3.22
C LYS A 158 -8.82 13.95 3.70
N CYS A 159 -8.98 12.69 4.07
CA CYS A 159 -7.89 11.88 4.63
C CYS A 159 -6.82 11.58 3.57
N SER A 160 -5.57 11.99 3.83
CA SER A 160 -4.41 11.66 2.99
C SER A 160 -3.74 10.32 3.34
N ASN A 161 -4.36 9.50 4.20
CA ASN A 161 -3.83 8.21 4.69
C ASN A 161 -2.40 8.30 5.25
N CYS A 162 -2.08 9.41 5.94
CA CYS A 162 -0.74 9.67 6.48
C CYS A 162 -0.34 8.81 7.69
N GLY A 163 -1.29 8.19 8.39
CA GLY A 163 -1.02 7.32 9.55
C GLY A 163 -0.88 8.02 10.92
N ILE A 164 -0.76 9.35 10.97
CA ILE A 164 -0.55 10.09 12.23
C ILE A 164 -1.61 9.77 13.30
N CYS A 165 -2.86 9.61 12.89
CA CYS A 165 -3.95 9.25 13.80
C CYS A 165 -3.80 7.88 14.43
N TYR A 166 -3.22 6.91 13.70
CA TYR A 166 -2.92 5.57 14.16
C TYR A 166 -1.77 5.59 15.17
N ASP A 167 -0.66 6.23 14.81
CA ASP A 167 0.56 6.27 15.65
C ASP A 167 0.35 6.96 17.01
N ILE A 168 -0.50 7.99 17.07
CA ILE A 168 -0.72 8.76 18.31
C ILE A 168 -1.76 8.09 19.24
N CYS A 169 -2.50 7.10 18.75
CA CYS A 169 -3.60 6.50 19.50
C CYS A 169 -3.13 5.46 20.51
N LYS A 170 -2.99 5.86 21.77
CA LYS A 170 -2.53 4.97 22.86
C LYS A 170 -3.48 3.83 23.24
N LEU A 171 -4.68 3.79 22.68
CA LEU A 171 -5.71 2.79 22.98
C LEU A 171 -5.95 1.82 21.84
N ASP A 172 -5.16 1.92 20.76
CA ASP A 172 -5.33 1.15 19.52
C ASP A 172 -6.78 1.22 19.00
N ALA A 173 -7.40 2.39 19.21
CA ALA A 173 -8.76 2.69 18.78
C ALA A 173 -8.82 3.13 17.32
N VAL A 174 -7.68 3.38 16.67
CA VAL A 174 -7.62 3.59 15.22
C VAL A 174 -7.22 2.27 14.59
N ILE A 175 -8.04 1.77 13.68
CA ILE A 175 -7.82 0.51 12.95
C ILE A 175 -7.52 0.83 11.49
N VAL A 176 -6.65 0.03 10.88
CA VAL A 176 -6.34 0.09 9.44
C VAL A 176 -7.08 -1.05 8.74
N ARG A 177 -7.73 -0.75 7.62
CA ARG A 177 -8.51 -1.69 6.81
C ARG A 177 -8.08 -1.68 5.35
#